data_AF-A0A858RGM1-F1
#
_entry.id   AF-A0A858RGM1-F1
#
_cell.length_a   1.000
_cell.length_b   1.000
_cell.length_c   1.000
_cell.angle_alpha   90.00
_cell.angle_beta   90.00
_cell.angle_gamma   90.00
#
_symmetry.space_group_name_H-M   'P 1'
#
loop_
_entity.id
_entity.type
_entity.pdbx_description
1 polymer ?
#
loop_
_entity_poly.entity_id
_entity_poly.type
_entity_poly.pdbx_seq_one_letter_code
_entity_poly.pdbx_strand_id
1 'polypeptide(L)'
;MNQLPIGFLAAVLIVSLGVSSCDSVDEAVNVVERGIDDITSESNRWQTVLKQVANDLPKEVSETIRQDAQQLATRSIAQSGVEFRCNTDFLGDRAIQSLQRLRSRLDGSKIPPLSPAFCHVSPDTIDLKASPDGWSKVTFHGYDMDSKDKDEALLGFDLVLGDGSTVPVDNSLIDRTTHYQVTVRVRSIANQLHEKKVSKIRARWQGYNGILPEVGVLEWQPRRKPVSHDIGRTSYMPPKVGRGDRDFSTHDDEHMSVQCQAELRLAENGSSIQSRVNLWAKEQRRDWTEVSGWSDWATAYSSPQGWRIVSYRPNSNSQHRENINSQGKKVYSRPGGEVVSRFEVWGDQGGDEAGTWTKVEAFWRPIDIEIEEELPAWLAK
;
A
#
# COMPACT_ATOMS: atom_id res chain seq x y z
N MET A 1 -61.06 -75.28 -47.43
CA MET A 1 -60.90 -75.08 -45.98
C MET A 1 -60.60 -73.59 -45.79
N ASN A 2 -61.61 -72.73 -45.97
CA ASN A 2 -62.58 -72.22 -44.97
C ASN A 2 -61.89 -71.39 -43.88
N GLN A 3 -62.25 -70.14 -43.58
CA GLN A 3 -63.31 -69.22 -44.03
C GLN A 3 -62.95 -67.80 -43.51
N LEU A 4 -63.31 -66.75 -44.26
CA LEU A 4 -63.47 -65.33 -43.85
C LEU A 4 -64.92 -65.13 -43.30
N PRO A 5 -65.44 -63.94 -42.84
CA PRO A 5 -64.87 -62.61 -42.47
C PRO A 5 -65.62 -61.88 -41.27
N ILE A 6 -65.41 -60.54 -41.15
CA ILE A 6 -66.26 -59.46 -40.51
C ILE A 6 -66.18 -59.38 -38.97
N GLY A 7 -65.96 -58.27 -38.25
CA GLY A 7 -65.93 -56.82 -38.46
C GLY A 7 -66.58 -56.15 -37.23
N PHE A 8 -65.99 -55.12 -36.58
CA PHE A 8 -66.71 -54.19 -35.69
C PHE A 8 -65.87 -52.94 -35.36
N LEU A 9 -66.53 -51.77 -35.44
CA LEU A 9 -66.08 -50.46 -34.94
C LEU A 9 -65.83 -50.50 -33.42
N ALA A 10 -64.81 -49.78 -32.96
CA ALA A 10 -64.80 -49.17 -31.64
C ALA A 10 -64.02 -47.85 -31.66
N ALA A 11 -64.75 -46.76 -31.41
CA ALA A 11 -64.23 -45.42 -31.19
C ALA A 11 -63.36 -45.38 -29.93
N VAL A 12 -62.13 -44.91 -30.05
CA VAL A 12 -61.29 -44.57 -28.89
C VAL A 12 -61.35 -43.06 -28.68
N LEU A 13 -61.99 -42.72 -27.57
CA LEU A 13 -62.07 -41.41 -26.93
C LEU A 13 -60.67 -40.77 -26.84
N ILE A 14 -60.48 -39.63 -27.51
CA ILE A 14 -59.41 -38.70 -27.17
C ILE A 14 -59.85 -38.01 -25.87
N VAL A 15 -59.34 -38.49 -24.74
CA VAL A 15 -59.44 -37.76 -23.47
C VAL A 15 -58.43 -36.63 -23.52
N SER A 16 -58.93 -35.45 -23.88
CA SER A 16 -58.30 -34.17 -23.63
C SER A 16 -58.22 -33.92 -22.13
N LEU A 17 -57.07 -34.24 -21.52
CA LEU A 17 -56.65 -33.70 -20.23
C LEU A 17 -55.39 -32.88 -20.49
N GLY A 18 -55.46 -31.56 -20.32
CA GLY A 18 -54.26 -30.72 -20.40
C GLY A 18 -54.41 -29.22 -20.63
N VAL A 19 -55.61 -28.62 -20.55
CA VAL A 19 -55.77 -27.17 -20.82
C VAL A 19 -55.98 -26.32 -19.56
N SER A 20 -56.05 -26.92 -18.37
CA SER A 20 -56.28 -26.17 -17.11
C SER A 20 -55.00 -25.77 -16.36
N SER A 21 -53.83 -26.14 -16.85
CA SER A 21 -52.57 -25.95 -16.12
C SER A 21 -51.89 -24.61 -16.37
N CYS A 22 -52.08 -23.97 -17.54
CA CYS A 22 -51.41 -22.70 -17.85
C CYS A 22 -52.02 -21.52 -17.08
N ASP A 23 -53.35 -21.41 -17.00
CA ASP A 23 -54.02 -20.28 -16.35
C ASP A 23 -53.62 -20.12 -14.87
N SER A 24 -53.48 -21.23 -14.14
CA SER A 24 -53.10 -21.21 -12.72
C SER A 24 -51.64 -20.82 -12.47
N VAL A 25 -50.74 -21.13 -13.43
CA VAL A 25 -49.32 -20.76 -13.34
C VAL A 25 -49.14 -19.28 -13.68
N ASP A 26 -49.83 -18.80 -14.72
CA ASP A 26 -49.81 -17.39 -15.11
C ASP A 26 -50.38 -16.50 -14.01
N GLU A 27 -51.47 -16.92 -13.34
CA GLU A 27 -52.02 -16.23 -12.18
C GLU A 27 -51.03 -16.20 -11.00
N ALA A 28 -50.36 -17.32 -10.70
CA ALA A 28 -49.36 -17.39 -9.64
C ALA A 28 -48.14 -16.49 -9.95
N VAL A 29 -47.67 -16.46 -11.19
CA VAL A 29 -46.59 -15.56 -11.64
C VAL A 29 -46.99 -14.10 -11.45
N ASN A 30 -48.22 -13.72 -11.84
CA ASN A 30 -48.74 -12.36 -11.67
C ASN A 30 -48.87 -11.94 -10.19
N VAL A 31 -49.20 -12.86 -9.28
CA VAL A 31 -49.20 -12.59 -7.83
C VAL A 31 -47.78 -12.30 -7.33
N VAL A 32 -46.80 -13.11 -7.75
CA VAL A 32 -45.41 -12.93 -7.35
C VAL A 32 -44.80 -11.65 -7.94
N GLU A 33 -45.09 -11.32 -9.21
CA GLU A 33 -44.63 -10.07 -9.84
C GLU A 33 -45.17 -8.83 -9.13
N ARG A 34 -46.47 -8.80 -8.80
CA ARG A 34 -47.04 -7.70 -8.00
C ARG A 34 -46.35 -7.56 -6.64
N GLY A 35 -46.05 -8.68 -5.99
CA GLY A 35 -45.31 -8.67 -4.73
C GLY A 35 -43.89 -8.09 -4.88
N ILE A 36 -43.21 -8.33 -6.01
CA ILE A 36 -41.91 -7.73 -6.31
C ILE A 36 -42.06 -6.21 -6.48
N ASP A 37 -43.04 -5.76 -7.24
CA ASP A 37 -43.30 -4.33 -7.49
C ASP A 37 -43.68 -3.58 -6.22
N ASP A 38 -44.52 -4.18 -5.37
CA ASP A 38 -44.94 -3.61 -4.08
C ASP A 38 -43.76 -3.44 -3.12
N ILE A 39 -42.84 -4.41 -3.04
CA ILE A 39 -41.64 -4.28 -2.20
C ILE A 39 -40.65 -3.27 -2.81
N THR A 40 -40.55 -3.21 -4.14
CA THR A 40 -39.69 -2.25 -4.83
C THR A 40 -40.16 -0.81 -4.59
N SER A 41 -41.48 -0.59 -4.52
CA SER A 41 -42.06 0.72 -4.23
C SER A 41 -42.03 1.09 -2.74
N GLU A 42 -42.26 0.12 -1.84
CA GLU A 42 -42.30 0.34 -0.39
C GLU A 42 -41.53 -0.77 0.37
N SER A 43 -40.19 -0.67 0.39
CA SER A 43 -39.28 -1.68 0.94
C SER A 43 -39.60 -2.06 2.40
N ASN A 44 -40.08 -1.11 3.20
CA ASN A 44 -40.42 -1.30 4.62
C ASN A 44 -41.63 -2.24 4.85
N ARG A 45 -42.45 -2.52 3.82
CA ARG A 45 -43.63 -3.39 3.91
C ARG A 45 -43.37 -4.82 3.50
N TRP A 46 -42.12 -5.20 3.25
CA TRP A 46 -41.74 -6.53 2.78
C TRP A 46 -42.39 -7.68 3.55
N GLN A 47 -42.52 -7.60 4.88
CA GLN A 47 -43.17 -8.64 5.68
C GLN A 47 -44.65 -8.82 5.35
N THR A 48 -45.36 -7.69 5.18
CA THR A 48 -46.79 -7.69 4.86
C THR A 48 -46.99 -8.20 3.44
N VAL A 49 -46.16 -7.75 2.49
CA VAL A 49 -46.24 -8.18 1.09
C VAL A 49 -45.93 -9.67 0.94
N LEU A 50 -44.90 -10.20 1.60
CA LEU A 50 -44.61 -11.65 1.56
C LEU A 50 -45.77 -12.50 2.12
N LYS A 51 -46.44 -12.03 3.18
CA LYS A 51 -47.63 -12.70 3.72
C LYS A 51 -48.82 -12.63 2.74
N GLN A 52 -49.00 -11.50 2.05
CA GLN A 52 -50.04 -11.36 1.02
C GLN A 52 -49.78 -12.29 -0.16
N VAL A 53 -48.56 -12.31 -0.70
CA VAL A 53 -48.17 -13.25 -1.77
C VAL A 53 -48.46 -14.69 -1.36
N ALA A 54 -48.10 -15.11 -0.15
CA ALA A 54 -48.36 -16.47 0.31
C ALA A 54 -49.87 -16.84 0.40
N ASN A 55 -50.73 -15.86 0.69
CA ASN A 55 -52.18 -16.05 0.80
C ASN A 55 -52.89 -15.98 -0.55
N ASP A 56 -52.38 -15.16 -1.47
CA ASP A 56 -53.00 -14.88 -2.76
C ASP A 56 -52.56 -15.88 -3.86
N LEU A 57 -51.60 -16.76 -3.56
CA LEU A 57 -51.22 -17.86 -4.46
C LEU A 57 -52.42 -18.81 -4.68
N PRO A 58 -52.74 -19.19 -5.95
CA PRO A 58 -53.84 -20.10 -6.26
C PRO A 58 -53.78 -21.42 -5.49
N LYS A 59 -54.94 -22.03 -5.24
CA LYS A 59 -55.04 -23.26 -4.44
C LYS A 59 -54.40 -24.46 -5.12
N GLU A 60 -54.37 -24.41 -6.45
CA GLU A 60 -53.91 -25.42 -7.39
C GLU A 60 -52.37 -25.46 -7.52
N VAL A 61 -51.69 -24.39 -7.07
CA VAL A 61 -50.23 -24.37 -6.97
C VAL A 61 -49.78 -25.32 -5.86
N SER A 62 -48.71 -26.09 -6.13
CA SER A 62 -48.12 -27.04 -5.18
C SER A 62 -47.97 -26.46 -3.78
N GLU A 63 -48.45 -27.19 -2.77
CA GLU A 63 -48.34 -26.84 -1.35
C GLU A 63 -46.88 -26.54 -0.95
N THR A 64 -45.90 -27.15 -1.63
CA THR A 64 -44.46 -26.88 -1.44
C THR A 64 -44.09 -25.43 -1.75
N ILE A 65 -44.67 -24.83 -2.80
CA ILE A 65 -44.40 -23.43 -3.21
C ILE A 65 -45.04 -22.46 -2.20
N ARG A 66 -46.23 -22.79 -1.70
CA ARG A 66 -46.90 -22.01 -0.65
C ARG A 66 -46.12 -22.07 0.67
N GLN A 67 -45.61 -23.26 1.03
CA GLN A 67 -44.72 -23.43 2.17
C GLN A 67 -43.40 -22.68 1.98
N ASP A 68 -42.82 -22.67 0.78
CA ASP A 68 -41.65 -21.86 0.47
C ASP A 68 -41.93 -20.36 0.72
N ALA A 69 -43.05 -19.82 0.23
CA ALA A 69 -43.44 -18.42 0.46
C ALA A 69 -43.63 -18.09 1.95
N GLN A 70 -44.26 -18.97 2.73
CA GLN A 70 -44.45 -18.80 4.18
C GLN A 70 -43.12 -18.94 4.95
N GLN A 71 -42.25 -19.86 4.53
CA GLN A 71 -40.92 -20.03 5.11
C GLN A 71 -40.01 -18.85 4.80
N LEU A 72 -40.15 -18.20 3.64
CA LEU A 72 -39.42 -16.97 3.31
C LEU A 72 -39.74 -15.85 4.33
N ALA A 73 -41.03 -15.61 4.61
CA ALA A 73 -41.42 -14.62 5.61
C ALA A 73 -40.88 -14.94 7.01
N THR A 74 -40.77 -16.22 7.37
CA THR A 74 -40.33 -16.67 8.70
C THR A 74 -38.81 -16.70 8.84
N ARG A 75 -38.07 -17.15 7.81
CA ARG A 75 -36.60 -17.24 7.82
C ARG A 75 -35.95 -15.87 7.81
N SER A 76 -36.52 -14.90 7.07
CA SER A 76 -36.06 -13.51 7.08
C SER A 76 -36.20 -12.83 8.46
N ILE A 77 -37.03 -13.36 9.37
CA ILE A 77 -37.19 -12.87 10.75
C ILE A 77 -36.24 -13.60 11.72
N ALA A 78 -35.89 -14.86 11.44
CA ALA A 78 -35.05 -15.67 12.32
C ALA A 78 -33.55 -15.37 12.15
N GLN A 79 -33.10 -14.92 10.98
CA GLN A 79 -31.70 -14.56 10.76
C GLN A 79 -31.33 -13.22 11.42
N SER A 80 -32.31 -12.37 11.77
CA SER A 80 -32.20 -10.97 12.26
C SER A 80 -31.32 -10.72 13.49
N GLY A 81 -30.86 -11.77 14.19
CA GLY A 81 -29.97 -11.67 15.36
C GLY A 81 -28.53 -11.26 15.03
N VAL A 82 -28.08 -11.47 13.79
CA VAL A 82 -26.76 -11.02 13.27
C VAL A 82 -26.91 -9.89 12.25
N GLU A 83 -28.11 -9.71 11.68
CA GLU A 83 -28.40 -8.83 10.52
C GLU A 83 -28.80 -7.40 10.83
N PHE A 84 -28.92 -7.01 12.10
CA PHE A 84 -29.27 -5.63 12.49
C PHE A 84 -28.31 -4.55 11.96
N ARG A 85 -27.19 -4.96 11.33
CA ARG A 85 -26.19 -4.10 10.72
C ARG A 85 -26.45 -3.80 9.24
N CYS A 86 -27.32 -4.54 8.57
CA CYS A 86 -27.82 -4.21 7.24
C CYS A 86 -29.15 -3.47 7.41
N ASN A 87 -29.29 -2.28 6.81
CA ASN A 87 -30.48 -1.44 6.93
C ASN A 87 -31.76 -2.18 6.47
N THR A 88 -32.94 -1.69 6.85
CA THR A 88 -34.25 -2.28 6.50
C THR A 88 -34.46 -2.51 4.99
N ASP A 89 -33.83 -1.70 4.15
CA ASP A 89 -33.88 -1.85 2.68
C ASP A 89 -33.32 -3.20 2.22
N PHE A 90 -32.34 -3.74 2.93
CA PHE A 90 -31.76 -5.05 2.62
C PHE A 90 -32.78 -6.19 2.75
N LEU A 91 -33.65 -6.15 3.76
CA LEU A 91 -34.69 -7.18 3.92
C LEU A 91 -35.73 -7.11 2.79
N GLY A 92 -35.97 -5.91 2.25
CA GLY A 92 -36.74 -5.69 1.03
C GLY A 92 -36.07 -6.34 -0.19
N ASP A 93 -34.80 -6.03 -0.44
CA ASP A 93 -34.03 -6.62 -1.55
C ASP A 93 -33.95 -8.15 -1.47
N ARG A 94 -33.78 -8.69 -0.25
CA ARG A 94 -33.77 -10.14 -0.02
C ARG A 94 -35.13 -10.78 -0.30
N ALA A 95 -36.21 -10.11 0.09
CA ALA A 95 -37.57 -10.55 -0.22
C ALA A 95 -37.81 -10.56 -1.73
N ILE A 96 -37.39 -9.51 -2.45
CA ILE A 96 -37.44 -9.43 -3.92
C ILE A 96 -36.69 -10.58 -4.57
N GLN A 97 -35.42 -10.82 -4.18
CA GLN A 97 -34.63 -11.93 -4.74
C GLN A 97 -35.28 -13.29 -4.49
N SER A 98 -35.90 -13.45 -3.33
CA SER A 98 -36.60 -14.69 -2.98
C SER A 98 -37.87 -14.89 -3.83
N LEU A 99 -38.65 -13.82 -4.05
CA LEU A 99 -39.81 -13.82 -4.93
C LEU A 99 -39.42 -14.07 -6.40
N GLN A 100 -38.33 -13.47 -6.88
CA GLN A 100 -37.80 -13.74 -8.22
C GLN A 100 -37.44 -15.22 -8.41
N ARG A 101 -36.83 -15.84 -7.41
CA ARG A 101 -36.53 -17.29 -7.44
C ARG A 101 -37.80 -18.13 -7.38
N LEU A 102 -38.81 -17.71 -6.62
CA LEU A 102 -40.11 -18.38 -6.56
C LEU A 102 -40.80 -18.33 -7.93
N ARG A 103 -40.81 -17.17 -8.57
CA ARG A 103 -41.28 -16.98 -9.96
C ARG A 103 -40.56 -17.94 -10.90
N SER A 104 -39.23 -18.00 -10.86
CA SER A 104 -38.48 -18.90 -11.75
C SER A 104 -38.79 -20.38 -11.54
N ARG A 105 -39.20 -20.78 -10.33
CA ARG A 105 -39.68 -22.14 -10.08
C ARG A 105 -41.07 -22.39 -10.64
N LEU A 106 -41.93 -21.37 -10.61
CA LEU A 106 -43.30 -21.43 -11.14
C LEU A 106 -43.31 -21.54 -12.67
N ASP A 107 -42.51 -20.73 -13.36
CA ASP A 107 -42.43 -20.72 -14.82
C ASP A 107 -41.40 -21.70 -15.42
N GLY A 108 -40.67 -22.43 -14.56
CA GLY A 108 -39.64 -23.39 -14.97
C GLY A 108 -38.38 -22.77 -15.58
N SER A 109 -38.20 -21.45 -15.46
CA SER A 109 -37.01 -20.75 -15.93
C SER A 109 -35.78 -20.99 -15.06
N LYS A 110 -34.61 -20.53 -15.53
CA LYS A 110 -33.36 -20.65 -14.78
C LYS A 110 -33.45 -19.83 -13.49
N ILE A 111 -33.35 -20.50 -12.35
CA ILE A 111 -33.37 -19.85 -11.03
C ILE A 111 -32.19 -18.87 -10.92
N PRO A 112 -32.43 -17.58 -10.65
CA PRO A 112 -31.35 -16.60 -10.55
C PRO A 112 -30.45 -16.89 -9.33
N PRO A 113 -29.12 -16.69 -9.44
CA PRO A 113 -28.21 -16.83 -8.32
C PRO A 113 -28.52 -15.80 -7.22
N LEU A 114 -28.21 -16.15 -5.97
CA LEU A 114 -28.33 -15.22 -4.86
C LEU A 114 -27.14 -14.27 -4.88
N SER A 115 -27.42 -12.98 -5.07
CA SER A 115 -26.37 -11.96 -5.07
C SER A 115 -25.88 -11.69 -3.64
N PRO A 116 -24.56 -11.56 -3.42
CA PRO A 116 -24.02 -11.28 -2.10
C PRO A 116 -24.39 -9.87 -1.67
N ALA A 117 -24.93 -9.69 -0.48
CA ALA A 117 -25.26 -8.36 0.03
C ALA A 117 -24.25 -7.91 1.07
N PHE A 118 -23.78 -6.68 0.98
CA PHE A 118 -22.72 -6.15 1.84
C PHE A 118 -23.29 -5.16 2.86
N CYS A 119 -23.08 -5.40 4.15
CA CYS A 119 -23.49 -4.49 5.22
C CYS A 119 -22.36 -3.53 5.62
N HIS A 120 -21.15 -4.07 5.76
CA HIS A 120 -20.03 -3.35 6.35
C HIS A 120 -18.70 -3.92 5.88
N VAL A 121 -17.69 -3.06 5.74
CA VAL A 121 -16.32 -3.43 5.41
C VAL A 121 -15.37 -2.89 6.48
N SER A 122 -14.43 -3.71 6.93
CA SER A 122 -13.49 -3.32 7.99
C SER A 122 -12.05 -3.79 7.70
N PRO A 123 -11.07 -2.87 7.67
CA PRO A 123 -11.24 -1.42 7.63
C PRO A 123 -11.84 -0.98 6.28
N ASP A 124 -12.40 0.23 6.24
CA ASP A 124 -12.92 0.89 5.02
C ASP A 124 -11.83 1.60 4.21
N THR A 125 -10.66 1.80 4.82
CA THR A 125 -9.47 2.39 4.20
C THR A 125 -8.19 1.66 4.65
N ILE A 126 -7.27 1.45 3.72
CA ILE A 126 -5.91 0.96 3.94
C ILE A 126 -4.96 2.15 3.86
N ASP A 127 -4.33 2.51 4.98
CA ASP A 127 -3.29 3.54 4.99
C ASP A 127 -1.90 2.90 4.94
N LEU A 128 -1.26 2.93 3.78
CA LEU A 128 0.09 2.39 3.60
C LEU A 128 1.15 3.21 4.36
N LYS A 129 0.80 4.32 5.01
CA LYS A 129 1.68 5.02 5.96
C LYS A 129 1.59 4.46 7.38
N ALA A 130 0.46 3.86 7.75
CA ALA A 130 0.22 3.31 9.06
C ALA A 130 0.82 1.90 9.22
N SER A 131 1.02 1.46 10.47
CA SER A 131 1.42 0.09 10.76
C SER A 131 0.43 -0.91 10.15
N PRO A 132 0.91 -2.00 9.51
CA PRO A 132 0.05 -3.01 8.89
C PRO A 132 -0.86 -3.75 9.87
N ASP A 133 -0.64 -3.65 11.18
CA ASP A 133 -1.49 -4.30 12.18
C ASP A 133 -2.97 -3.87 12.06
N GLY A 134 -3.22 -2.62 11.66
CA GLY A 134 -4.57 -2.07 11.50
C GLY A 134 -5.29 -2.42 10.19
N TRP A 135 -4.56 -2.87 9.17
CA TRP A 135 -5.13 -3.11 7.82
C TRP A 135 -4.62 -4.40 7.15
N SER A 136 -3.95 -5.27 7.90
CA SER A 136 -3.36 -6.53 7.41
C SER A 136 -4.36 -7.45 6.69
N LYS A 137 -5.65 -7.28 6.99
CA LYS A 137 -6.77 -7.92 6.33
C LYS A 137 -7.92 -6.92 6.19
N VAL A 138 -8.73 -7.13 5.16
CA VAL A 138 -10.00 -6.44 4.98
C VAL A 138 -11.10 -7.48 5.08
N THR A 139 -12.08 -7.23 5.94
CA THR A 139 -13.21 -8.14 6.18
C THR A 139 -14.49 -7.49 5.65
N PHE A 140 -15.15 -8.18 4.74
CA PHE A 140 -16.46 -7.82 4.22
C PHE A 140 -17.50 -8.67 4.96
N HIS A 141 -18.48 -8.00 5.55
CA HIS A 141 -19.57 -8.61 6.28
C HIS A 141 -20.88 -8.43 5.51
N GLY A 142 -21.67 -9.49 5.48
CA GLY A 142 -22.99 -9.45 4.84
C GLY A 142 -23.61 -10.82 4.68
N TYR A 143 -24.24 -11.10 3.54
CA TYR A 143 -25.00 -12.33 3.26
C TYR A 143 -24.56 -12.97 1.96
N ASP A 144 -24.74 -14.28 1.85
CA ASP A 144 -24.48 -15.03 0.62
C ASP A 144 -23.04 -14.80 0.11
N MET A 145 -22.09 -14.58 1.01
CA MET A 145 -20.68 -14.33 0.70
C MET A 145 -19.96 -15.54 0.09
N ASP A 146 -20.59 -16.71 0.19
CA ASP A 146 -20.21 -17.98 -0.41
C ASP A 146 -21.04 -18.33 -1.66
N SER A 147 -21.97 -17.46 -2.09
CA SER A 147 -22.78 -17.71 -3.28
C SER A 147 -21.98 -17.49 -4.56
N LYS A 148 -22.30 -18.33 -5.54
CA LYS A 148 -21.73 -18.26 -6.88
C LYS A 148 -22.58 -17.37 -7.78
N ASP A 149 -21.92 -16.69 -8.71
CA ASP A 149 -22.56 -15.94 -9.77
C ASP A 149 -23.09 -16.83 -10.90
N LYS A 150 -23.59 -16.20 -11.96
CA LYS A 150 -24.19 -16.89 -13.12
C LYS A 150 -23.21 -17.77 -13.89
N ASP A 151 -21.91 -17.53 -13.72
CA ASP A 151 -20.79 -18.23 -14.38
C ASP A 151 -20.13 -19.24 -13.41
N GLU A 152 -20.80 -19.57 -12.30
CA GLU A 152 -20.33 -20.48 -11.24
C GLU A 152 -19.09 -19.97 -10.47
N ALA A 153 -18.75 -18.68 -10.61
CA ALA A 153 -17.63 -18.07 -9.91
C ALA A 153 -18.05 -17.52 -8.54
N LEU A 154 -17.20 -17.72 -7.53
CA LEU A 154 -17.38 -17.13 -6.21
C LEU A 154 -17.06 -15.64 -6.24
N LEU A 155 -17.59 -14.89 -5.25
CA LEU A 155 -17.23 -13.50 -4.99
C LEU A 155 -15.70 -13.30 -5.01
N GLY A 156 -15.23 -12.47 -5.92
CA GLY A 156 -13.82 -12.10 -6.08
C GLY A 156 -13.54 -10.66 -5.66
N PHE A 157 -12.29 -10.25 -5.80
CA PHE A 157 -11.87 -8.86 -5.58
C PHE A 157 -10.87 -8.46 -6.66
N ASP A 158 -10.89 -7.18 -7.01
CA ASP A 158 -9.94 -6.57 -7.95
C ASP A 158 -9.23 -5.38 -7.30
N LEU A 159 -7.94 -5.24 -7.58
CA LEU A 159 -7.15 -4.05 -7.31
C LEU A 159 -7.41 -3.04 -8.42
N VAL A 160 -7.90 -1.86 -8.08
CA VAL A 160 -8.14 -0.76 -9.02
C VAL A 160 -6.93 0.17 -9.02
N LEU A 161 -6.24 0.27 -10.15
CA LEU A 161 -5.05 1.10 -10.32
C LEU A 161 -5.45 2.57 -10.52
N GLY A 162 -4.48 3.49 -10.41
CA GLY A 162 -4.70 4.93 -10.59
C GLY A 162 -5.21 5.34 -11.99
N ASP A 163 -5.00 4.51 -13.01
CA ASP A 163 -5.51 4.71 -14.37
C ASP A 163 -6.92 4.10 -14.60
N GLY A 164 -7.51 3.49 -13.56
CA GLY A 164 -8.80 2.82 -13.61
C GLY A 164 -8.76 1.38 -14.12
N SER A 165 -7.61 0.88 -14.56
CA SER A 165 -7.44 -0.53 -14.89
C SER A 165 -7.54 -1.41 -13.63
N THR A 166 -7.82 -2.69 -13.83
CA THR A 166 -8.06 -3.64 -12.73
C THR A 166 -7.16 -4.85 -12.82
N VAL A 167 -6.73 -5.35 -11.66
CA VAL A 167 -5.95 -6.60 -11.53
C VAL A 167 -6.67 -7.49 -10.54
N PRO A 168 -7.05 -8.74 -10.89
CA PRO A 168 -7.73 -9.61 -9.95
C PRO A 168 -6.82 -9.96 -8.76
N VAL A 169 -7.40 -9.97 -7.57
CA VAL A 169 -6.76 -10.49 -6.36
C VAL A 169 -6.73 -12.01 -6.44
N ASP A 170 -5.57 -12.60 -6.12
CA ASP A 170 -5.39 -14.05 -6.12
C ASP A 170 -6.38 -14.71 -5.15
N ASN A 171 -7.04 -15.77 -5.60
CA ASN A 171 -8.08 -16.44 -4.84
C ASN A 171 -7.56 -17.08 -3.54
N SER A 172 -6.26 -17.40 -3.47
CA SER A 172 -5.59 -17.88 -2.26
C SER A 172 -5.54 -16.82 -1.15
N LEU A 173 -5.71 -15.53 -1.47
CA LEU A 173 -5.75 -14.44 -0.50
C LEU A 173 -7.16 -14.16 0.04
N ILE A 174 -8.17 -14.89 -0.45
CA ILE A 174 -9.58 -14.66 -0.14
C ILE A 174 -10.11 -15.81 0.73
N ASP A 175 -10.25 -15.55 2.01
CA ASP A 175 -10.77 -16.49 3.01
C ASP A 175 -12.30 -16.35 3.11
N ARG A 176 -13.03 -17.33 2.58
CA ARG A 176 -14.50 -17.42 2.67
C ARG A 176 -14.86 -18.28 3.86
N THR A 177 -14.85 -17.65 5.03
CA THR A 177 -14.98 -18.36 6.32
C THR A 177 -16.41 -18.82 6.60
N THR A 178 -17.40 -18.03 6.20
CA THR A 178 -18.82 -18.32 6.43
C THR A 178 -19.68 -17.72 5.32
N HIS A 179 -20.95 -18.11 5.29
CA HIS A 179 -21.98 -17.47 4.47
C HIS A 179 -22.09 -15.95 4.69
N TYR A 180 -21.63 -15.44 5.83
CA TYR A 180 -21.80 -14.04 6.23
C TYR A 180 -20.51 -13.20 6.19
N GLN A 181 -19.38 -13.81 5.84
CA GLN A 181 -18.09 -13.15 5.96
C GLN A 181 -17.07 -13.67 4.95
N VAL A 182 -16.44 -12.73 4.24
CA VAL A 182 -15.24 -12.96 3.44
C VAL A 182 -14.12 -12.03 3.89
N THR A 183 -12.90 -12.52 3.88
CA THR A 183 -11.71 -11.77 4.31
C THR A 183 -10.66 -11.79 3.21
N VAL A 184 -10.15 -10.62 2.85
CA VAL A 184 -9.01 -10.46 1.93
C VAL A 184 -7.75 -10.24 2.75
N ARG A 185 -6.73 -11.07 2.56
CA ARG A 185 -5.41 -10.91 3.17
C ARG A 185 -4.62 -9.86 2.40
N VAL A 186 -4.49 -8.67 3.00
CA VAL A 186 -3.91 -7.49 2.35
C VAL A 186 -2.42 -7.36 2.62
N ARG A 187 -1.95 -7.74 3.82
CA ARG A 187 -0.53 -7.60 4.19
C ARG A 187 0.42 -8.29 3.20
N SER A 188 0.02 -9.45 2.68
CA SER A 188 0.81 -10.23 1.72
C SER A 188 0.95 -9.57 0.34
N ILE A 189 0.15 -8.56 0.04
CA ILE A 189 0.17 -7.80 -1.22
C ILE A 189 0.50 -6.32 -1.00
N ALA A 190 0.99 -5.93 0.19
CA ALA A 190 1.27 -4.53 0.51
C ALA A 190 2.23 -3.88 -0.51
N ASN A 191 3.33 -4.55 -0.87
CA ASN A 191 4.25 -4.06 -1.89
C ASN A 191 3.56 -3.87 -3.25
N GLN A 192 2.71 -4.82 -3.65
CA GLN A 192 1.93 -4.70 -4.88
C GLN A 192 0.97 -3.48 -4.85
N LEU A 193 0.36 -3.20 -3.70
CA LEU A 193 -0.48 -2.01 -3.54
C LEU A 193 0.32 -0.72 -3.79
N HIS A 194 1.55 -0.66 -3.26
CA HIS A 194 2.45 0.47 -3.43
C HIS A 194 3.01 0.60 -4.86
N GLU A 195 3.68 -0.44 -5.37
CA GLU A 195 4.34 -0.42 -6.69
C GLU A 195 3.36 -0.14 -7.83
N LYS A 196 2.16 -0.73 -7.77
CA LYS A 196 1.15 -0.55 -8.80
C LYS A 196 0.27 0.70 -8.60
N LYS A 197 0.50 1.47 -7.53
CA LYS A 197 -0.32 2.64 -7.18
C LYS A 197 -1.81 2.29 -7.14
N VAL A 198 -2.12 1.22 -6.41
CA VAL A 198 -3.51 0.79 -6.22
C VAL A 198 -4.24 1.88 -5.45
N SER A 199 -5.37 2.32 -5.99
CA SER A 199 -6.22 3.33 -5.38
C SER A 199 -7.31 2.71 -4.52
N LYS A 200 -7.80 1.51 -4.89
CA LYS A 200 -8.91 0.83 -4.22
C LYS A 200 -8.84 -0.69 -4.37
N ILE A 201 -9.43 -1.41 -3.42
CA ILE A 201 -9.81 -2.83 -3.56
C ILE A 201 -11.32 -2.88 -3.74
N ARG A 202 -11.80 -3.46 -4.84
CA ARG A 202 -13.24 -3.53 -5.18
C ARG A 202 -13.70 -4.98 -5.20
N ALA A 203 -14.86 -5.26 -4.64
CA ALA A 203 -15.52 -6.57 -4.80
C ALA A 203 -15.92 -6.81 -6.27
N ARG A 204 -15.92 -8.08 -6.70
CA ARG A 204 -16.30 -8.49 -8.05
C ARG A 204 -17.28 -9.66 -7.98
N TRP A 205 -18.48 -9.45 -8.52
CA TRP A 205 -19.50 -10.49 -8.66
C TRP A 205 -20.34 -10.24 -9.91
N GLN A 206 -20.44 -11.24 -10.79
CA GLN A 206 -21.02 -11.03 -12.11
C GLN A 206 -22.55 -10.97 -12.08
N GLY A 207 -23.11 -9.89 -12.63
CA GLY A 207 -24.57 -9.65 -12.60
C GLY A 207 -25.06 -9.04 -11.29
N TYR A 208 -24.16 -8.41 -10.51
CA TYR A 208 -24.55 -7.65 -9.34
C TYR A 208 -25.31 -6.38 -9.75
N ASN A 209 -26.55 -6.24 -9.27
CA ASN A 209 -27.38 -5.07 -9.53
C ASN A 209 -27.22 -4.08 -8.37
N GLY A 210 -26.12 -3.31 -8.39
CA GLY A 210 -25.83 -2.33 -7.34
C GLY A 210 -24.38 -1.86 -7.34
N ILE A 211 -24.00 -1.12 -6.30
CA ILE A 211 -22.62 -0.69 -6.09
C ILE A 211 -21.91 -1.77 -5.27
N LEU A 212 -20.88 -2.39 -5.85
CA LEU A 212 -20.00 -3.30 -5.14
C LEU A 212 -19.11 -2.49 -4.17
N PRO A 213 -18.87 -2.99 -2.94
CA PRO A 213 -18.08 -2.25 -1.96
C PRO A 213 -16.63 -2.07 -2.43
N GLU A 214 -16.06 -0.94 -2.01
CA GLU A 214 -14.69 -0.55 -2.25
C GLU A 214 -14.00 -0.22 -0.94
N VAL A 215 -12.70 -0.52 -0.86
CA VAL A 215 -11.81 -0.07 0.21
C VAL A 215 -10.77 0.84 -0.39
N GLY A 216 -10.67 2.07 0.12
CA GLY A 216 -9.69 3.04 -0.33
C GLY A 216 -8.27 2.62 0.07
N VAL A 217 -7.28 2.90 -0.77
CA VAL A 217 -5.86 2.69 -0.47
C VAL A 217 -5.17 4.04 -0.51
N LEU A 218 -4.65 4.49 0.64
CA LEU A 218 -3.84 5.70 0.73
C LEU A 218 -2.38 5.33 0.46
N GLU A 219 -1.80 5.99 -0.53
CA GLU A 219 -0.42 5.76 -0.95
C GLU A 219 0.57 6.16 0.15
N TRP A 220 1.61 5.35 0.34
CA TRP A 220 2.73 5.74 1.19
C TRP A 220 3.49 6.89 0.54
N GLN A 221 3.63 7.98 1.27
CA GLN A 221 4.46 9.12 0.86
C GLN A 221 5.58 9.34 1.89
N PRO A 222 6.83 9.53 1.44
CA PRO A 222 7.94 9.82 2.34
C PRO A 222 7.75 11.18 2.99
N ARG A 223 8.07 11.27 4.29
CA ARG A 223 8.19 12.57 4.96
C ARG A 223 9.59 13.11 4.76
N ARG A 224 9.71 14.43 4.61
CA ARG A 224 10.99 15.12 4.57
C ARG A 224 11.13 16.06 5.75
N LYS A 225 12.35 16.16 6.27
CA LYS A 225 12.65 17.03 7.40
C LYS A 225 14.01 17.69 7.23
N PRO A 226 14.12 19.01 7.47
CA PRO A 226 15.41 19.69 7.58
C PRO A 226 16.04 19.44 8.96
N VAL A 227 17.36 19.24 8.98
CA VAL A 227 18.18 19.09 10.19
C VAL A 227 19.40 19.99 10.04
N SER A 228 19.69 20.82 11.05
CA SER A 228 20.94 21.56 11.11
C SER A 228 21.87 20.86 12.10
N HIS A 229 23.14 20.67 11.73
CA HIS A 229 24.10 19.93 12.52
C HIS A 229 25.46 20.61 12.54
N ASP A 230 26.03 20.80 13.74
CA ASP A 230 27.38 21.30 13.92
C ASP A 230 28.37 20.14 13.99
N ILE A 231 29.26 20.06 12.98
CA ILE A 231 30.32 19.04 12.90
C ILE A 231 31.48 19.38 13.84
N GLY A 232 31.66 20.65 14.20
CA GLY A 232 32.78 21.10 15.03
C GLY A 232 34.10 21.19 14.27
N ARG A 233 35.12 20.44 14.70
CA ARG A 233 36.49 20.52 14.14
C ARG A 233 37.14 19.16 13.91
N THR A 234 37.98 19.08 12.89
CA THR A 234 38.85 17.92 12.63
C THR A 234 40.31 18.35 12.68
N SER A 235 41.12 17.65 13.47
CA SER A 235 42.57 17.83 13.54
C SER A 235 43.27 16.67 12.87
N TYR A 236 44.30 16.94 12.05
CA TYR A 236 45.09 15.91 11.40
C TYR A 236 46.55 16.31 11.27
N MET A 237 47.43 15.38 11.66
CA MET A 237 48.86 15.50 11.58
C MET A 237 49.38 14.44 10.58
N PRO A 238 49.69 14.81 9.34
CA PRO A 238 50.22 13.87 8.35
C PRO A 238 51.59 13.31 8.79
N PRO A 239 51.91 12.07 8.39
CA PRO A 239 53.27 11.56 8.57
C PRO A 239 54.26 12.34 7.70
N LYS A 240 55.54 12.30 8.08
CA LYS A 240 56.62 12.70 7.18
C LYS A 240 56.63 11.78 5.97
N VAL A 241 56.74 12.39 4.80
CA VAL A 241 56.95 11.71 3.52
C VAL A 241 58.23 12.24 2.89
N GLY A 242 58.85 11.50 1.99
CA GLY A 242 60.04 11.98 1.28
C GLY A 242 61.32 12.15 2.13
N ARG A 243 62.23 13.00 1.63
CA ARG A 243 63.58 13.23 2.18
C ARG A 243 63.55 14.39 3.21
N GLY A 244 64.70 14.88 3.63
CA GLY A 244 64.83 15.93 4.65
C GLY A 244 64.95 15.40 6.09
N ASP A 245 65.37 16.28 6.99
CA ASP A 245 65.80 16.02 8.36
C ASP A 245 64.68 16.14 9.41
N ARG A 246 63.46 16.46 8.98
CA ARG A 246 62.22 16.62 9.78
C ARG A 246 62.02 18.03 10.33
N ASP A 247 62.95 18.94 10.16
CA ASP A 247 62.83 20.37 10.46
C ASP A 247 62.42 21.11 9.17
N PHE A 248 61.52 22.09 9.28
CA PHE A 248 61.09 22.92 8.14
C PHE A 248 61.83 24.27 8.02
N SER A 249 62.58 24.66 9.05
CA SER A 249 63.52 25.79 9.09
C SER A 249 63.02 27.07 8.39
N THR A 250 61.79 27.52 8.72
CA THR A 250 61.20 28.69 8.07
C THR A 250 61.76 29.99 8.65
N HIS A 251 62.81 30.53 8.00
CA HIS A 251 63.43 31.81 8.35
C HIS A 251 63.80 32.65 7.11
N ASP A 252 63.67 33.97 7.21
CA ASP A 252 64.02 34.96 6.17
C ASP A 252 63.41 34.68 4.78
N ASP A 253 64.21 34.15 3.84
CA ASP A 253 63.81 33.83 2.47
C ASP A 253 63.44 32.35 2.28
N GLU A 254 63.55 31.54 3.34
CA GLU A 254 63.13 30.15 3.39
C GLU A 254 61.65 30.04 3.76
N HIS A 255 60.93 29.18 3.04
CA HIS A 255 59.51 28.97 3.25
C HIS A 255 59.13 27.52 2.97
N MET A 256 58.08 27.08 3.66
CA MET A 256 57.34 25.89 3.27
C MET A 256 56.14 26.27 2.41
N SER A 257 55.88 25.50 1.37
CA SER A 257 54.60 25.56 0.66
C SER A 257 53.61 24.65 1.36
N VAL A 258 52.42 25.16 1.64
CA VAL A 258 51.34 24.41 2.27
C VAL A 258 50.14 24.32 1.32
N GLN A 259 49.52 23.14 1.29
CA GLN A 259 48.20 22.93 0.72
C GLN A 259 47.32 22.20 1.75
N CYS A 260 46.15 22.78 2.03
CA CYS A 260 45.13 22.18 2.88
C CYS A 260 43.89 21.88 2.06
N GLN A 261 43.24 20.75 2.33
CA GLN A 261 41.93 20.42 1.75
C GLN A 261 41.01 19.83 2.81
N ALA A 262 39.70 20.06 2.68
CA ALA A 262 38.68 19.45 3.50
C ALA A 262 37.48 19.07 2.65
N GLU A 263 36.97 17.87 2.90
CA GLU A 263 35.93 17.27 2.08
C GLU A 263 34.82 16.72 2.97
N LEU A 264 33.59 16.91 2.49
CA LEU A 264 32.44 16.13 2.93
C LEU A 264 32.01 15.20 1.80
N ARG A 265 31.53 14.01 2.15
CA ARG A 265 30.85 13.14 1.19
C ARG A 265 29.66 12.46 1.83
N LEU A 266 28.66 12.16 1.00
CA LEU A 266 27.58 11.26 1.39
C LEU A 266 28.06 9.82 1.20
N ALA A 267 27.85 8.96 2.21
CA ALA A 267 28.08 7.53 2.07
C ALA A 267 27.15 6.93 0.99
N GLU A 268 27.60 5.90 0.28
CA GLU A 268 26.86 5.32 -0.86
C GLU A 268 25.44 4.87 -0.51
N ASN A 269 25.24 4.39 0.72
CA ASN A 269 23.95 3.96 1.24
C ASN A 269 23.05 5.12 1.70
N GLY A 270 23.52 6.37 1.61
CA GLY A 270 22.78 7.56 2.04
C GLY A 270 22.61 7.69 3.57
N SER A 271 23.26 6.87 4.38
CA SER A 271 23.00 6.80 5.84
C SER A 271 23.87 7.75 6.66
N SER A 272 24.94 8.29 6.09
CA SER A 272 25.87 9.15 6.81
C SER A 272 26.60 10.13 5.92
N ILE A 273 26.95 11.29 6.47
CA ILE A 273 27.91 12.23 5.88
C ILE A 273 29.25 11.97 6.55
N GLN A 274 30.29 11.84 5.75
CA GLN A 274 31.66 11.61 6.20
C GLN A 274 32.51 12.84 5.90
N SER A 275 33.49 13.07 6.74
CA SER A 275 34.44 14.18 6.64
C SER A 275 35.87 13.67 6.63
N ARG A 276 36.76 14.38 5.94
CA ARG A 276 38.21 14.20 6.04
C ARG A 276 38.96 15.47 5.70
N VAL A 277 40.22 15.53 6.11
CA VAL A 277 41.11 16.66 5.85
C VAL A 277 42.44 16.18 5.29
N ASN A 278 43.07 17.00 4.46
CA ASN A 278 44.40 16.79 3.92
C ASN A 278 45.31 17.92 4.34
N LEU A 279 46.55 17.57 4.63
CA LEU A 279 47.64 18.51 4.66
C LEU A 279 48.77 17.97 3.79
N TRP A 280 49.28 18.83 2.92
CA TRP A 280 50.57 18.71 2.28
C TRP A 280 51.41 19.93 2.66
N ALA A 281 52.62 19.72 3.15
CA ALA A 281 53.56 20.80 3.40
C ALA A 281 54.97 20.37 2.99
N LYS A 282 55.71 21.26 2.32
CA LYS A 282 57.04 20.95 1.80
C LYS A 282 57.95 22.17 1.80
N GLU A 283 59.15 22.02 2.34
CA GLU A 283 60.23 22.99 2.13
C GLU A 283 60.59 23.13 0.64
N GLN A 284 60.93 24.35 0.19
CA GLN A 284 61.21 24.62 -1.22
C GLN A 284 62.69 24.87 -1.56
N ARG A 285 63.62 24.86 -0.59
CA ARG A 285 64.98 25.36 -0.81
C ARG A 285 66.13 24.49 -0.32
N ARG A 286 65.99 23.78 0.81
CA ARG A 286 67.11 23.04 1.41
C ARG A 286 67.00 21.54 1.21
N ASP A 287 66.45 20.85 2.20
CA ASP A 287 66.53 19.40 2.33
C ASP A 287 65.23 18.70 1.89
N TRP A 288 64.23 19.53 1.58
CA TRP A 288 62.93 19.15 1.05
C TRP A 288 62.13 18.32 2.06
N THR A 289 62.25 18.62 3.35
CA THR A 289 61.37 18.09 4.39
C THR A 289 59.92 18.25 3.95
N GLU A 290 59.18 17.14 4.00
CA GLU A 290 57.83 17.03 3.45
C GLU A 290 56.92 16.23 4.39
N VAL A 291 55.68 16.69 4.57
CA VAL A 291 54.60 15.92 5.17
C VAL A 291 53.42 15.88 4.21
N SER A 292 52.74 14.75 4.15
CA SER A 292 51.58 14.60 3.28
C SER A 292 50.68 13.48 3.74
N GLY A 293 49.38 13.73 3.72
CA GLY A 293 48.41 12.68 3.98
C GLY A 293 46.98 13.18 4.05
N TRP A 294 46.06 12.25 3.89
CA TRP A 294 44.66 12.44 4.24
C TRP A 294 44.41 11.81 5.60
N SER A 295 43.58 12.45 6.42
CA SER A 295 42.94 11.76 7.52
C SER A 295 42.04 10.64 6.98
N ASP A 296 41.80 9.63 7.81
CA ASP A 296 40.73 8.69 7.54
C ASP A 296 39.38 9.42 7.47
N TRP A 297 38.43 8.81 6.77
CA TRP A 297 37.05 9.28 6.76
C TRP A 297 36.43 9.07 8.13
N ALA A 298 35.97 10.17 8.74
CA ALA A 298 35.23 10.15 10.00
C ALA A 298 33.75 10.49 9.76
N THR A 299 32.85 9.85 10.50
CA THR A 299 31.41 10.16 10.44
C THR A 299 31.14 11.54 11.02
N ALA A 300 30.68 12.46 10.19
CA ALA A 300 30.25 13.80 10.58
C ALA A 300 28.78 13.84 11.01
N TYR A 301 27.93 13.02 10.38
CA TYR A 301 26.52 12.88 10.74
C TYR A 301 26.00 11.51 10.33
N SER A 302 25.09 10.94 11.12
CA SER A 302 24.34 9.72 10.78
C SER A 302 22.85 10.01 10.81
N SER A 303 22.11 9.56 9.79
CA SER A 303 20.66 9.66 9.81
C SER A 303 20.06 8.75 10.91
N PRO A 304 18.95 9.17 11.55
CA PRO A 304 18.19 8.29 12.42
C PRO A 304 17.70 7.03 11.69
N GLN A 305 17.43 5.96 12.43
CA GLN A 305 16.87 4.74 11.86
C GLN A 305 15.54 5.02 11.12
N GLY A 306 15.40 4.47 9.91
CA GLY A 306 14.24 4.68 9.04
C GLY A 306 14.28 6.00 8.26
N TRP A 307 15.43 6.68 8.23
CA TRP A 307 15.65 7.89 7.45
C TRP A 307 16.95 7.79 6.66
N ARG A 308 16.95 8.37 5.47
CA ARG A 308 18.13 8.53 4.61
C ARG A 308 18.39 10.00 4.33
N ILE A 309 19.63 10.34 4.04
CA ILE A 309 20.04 11.69 3.65
C ILE A 309 19.79 11.86 2.16
N VAL A 310 19.06 12.92 1.79
CA VAL A 310 18.76 13.28 0.40
C VAL A 310 19.71 14.35 -0.10
N SER A 311 19.99 15.35 0.73
CA SER A 311 20.89 16.45 0.38
C SER A 311 21.51 17.06 1.62
N TYR A 312 22.63 17.76 1.45
CA TYR A 312 23.23 18.58 2.51
C TYR A 312 23.92 19.82 1.92
N ARG A 313 24.04 20.88 2.72
CA ARG A 313 24.70 22.13 2.38
C ARG A 313 25.46 22.70 3.59
N PRO A 314 26.61 23.35 3.40
CA PRO A 314 27.40 23.42 2.16
C PRO A 314 27.94 22.04 1.75
N ASN A 315 28.13 21.84 0.45
CA ASN A 315 28.70 20.60 -0.12
C ASN A 315 29.90 20.88 -1.04
N SER A 316 30.41 22.12 -1.05
CA SER A 316 31.59 22.51 -1.81
C SER A 316 32.85 22.33 -0.96
N ASN A 317 33.77 21.48 -1.41
CA ASN A 317 35.02 21.22 -0.69
C ASN A 317 35.83 22.50 -0.47
N SER A 318 36.55 22.55 0.65
CA SER A 318 37.43 23.69 0.97
C SER A 318 38.87 23.37 0.60
N GLN A 319 39.57 24.34 0.03
CA GLN A 319 40.99 24.21 -0.29
C GLN A 319 41.75 25.52 -0.08
N HIS A 320 42.97 25.44 0.42
CA HIS A 320 43.84 26.61 0.58
C HIS A 320 45.28 26.26 0.23
N ARG A 321 46.02 27.24 -0.32
CA ARG A 321 47.44 27.13 -0.64
C ARG A 321 48.12 28.43 -0.27
N GLU A 322 49.28 28.34 0.39
CA GLU A 322 50.05 29.50 0.83
C GLU A 322 51.51 29.09 1.08
N ASN A 323 52.43 30.06 1.01
CA ASN A 323 53.79 29.88 1.50
C ASN A 323 53.93 30.44 2.92
N ILE A 324 54.45 29.64 3.84
CA ILE A 324 54.66 30.03 5.24
C ILE A 324 56.15 30.25 5.47
N ASN A 325 56.52 31.46 5.90
CA ASN A 325 57.89 31.92 6.16
C ASN A 325 58.12 32.31 7.62
N SER A 326 57.25 31.83 8.52
CA SER A 326 57.32 32.19 9.94
C SER A 326 56.71 31.11 10.80
N GLN A 327 57.33 30.93 11.96
CA GLN A 327 56.96 29.93 12.95
C GLN A 327 55.54 30.13 13.51
N GLY A 328 55.01 29.03 14.05
CA GLY A 328 53.78 28.98 14.79
C GLY A 328 52.54 28.75 13.93
N LYS A 329 51.38 29.11 14.51
CA LYS A 329 50.06 28.86 13.93
C LYS A 329 49.69 29.94 12.91
N LYS A 330 49.22 29.51 11.74
CA LYS A 330 48.57 30.35 10.74
C LYS A 330 47.07 30.05 10.66
N VAL A 331 46.27 31.07 10.38
CA VAL A 331 44.81 30.96 10.30
C VAL A 331 44.33 31.48 8.95
N TYR A 332 43.55 30.68 8.25
CA TYR A 332 43.09 30.96 6.90
C TYR A 332 41.57 30.83 6.82
N SER A 333 40.88 31.97 6.76
CA SER A 333 39.42 32.01 6.57
C SER A 333 39.04 31.49 5.18
N ARG A 334 37.89 30.82 5.10
CA ARG A 334 37.34 30.30 3.84
C ARG A 334 36.12 31.12 3.41
N PRO A 335 35.90 31.29 2.09
CA PRO A 335 34.70 31.91 1.57
C PRO A 335 33.41 31.28 2.10
N GLY A 336 32.31 32.04 2.07
CA GLY A 336 30.97 31.49 2.29
C GLY A 336 30.63 30.45 1.21
N GLY A 337 29.93 29.38 1.60
CA GLY A 337 29.50 28.31 0.69
C GLY A 337 30.43 27.09 0.62
N GLU A 338 31.65 27.17 1.18
CA GLU A 338 32.50 25.99 1.36
C GLU A 338 32.25 25.27 2.69
N VAL A 339 32.62 23.99 2.79
CA VAL A 339 32.39 23.11 3.94
C VAL A 339 33.11 23.54 5.23
N VAL A 340 34.24 24.25 5.09
CA VAL A 340 35.03 24.75 6.22
C VAL A 340 34.90 26.26 6.31
N SER A 341 34.92 26.78 7.53
CA SER A 341 34.92 28.21 7.83
C SER A 341 36.33 28.79 7.88
N ARG A 342 37.29 28.01 8.42
CA ARG A 342 38.72 28.33 8.43
C ARG A 342 39.58 27.08 8.59
N PHE A 343 40.81 27.15 8.07
CA PHE A 343 41.89 26.25 8.42
C PHE A 343 42.80 26.92 9.45
N GLU A 344 43.28 26.17 10.42
CA GLU A 344 44.41 26.53 11.25
C GLU A 344 45.55 25.56 10.92
N VAL A 345 46.73 26.09 10.59
CA VAL A 345 47.89 25.29 10.17
C VAL A 345 49.05 25.57 11.10
N TRP A 346 49.68 24.51 11.57
CA TRP A 346 50.93 24.55 12.31
C TRP A 346 52.02 24.04 11.39
N GLY A 347 52.97 24.90 11.06
CA GLY A 347 54.10 24.58 10.20
C GLY A 347 55.33 24.22 11.03
N ASP A 348 56.20 25.22 11.19
CA ASP A 348 57.48 25.18 11.91
C ASP A 348 57.32 25.74 13.34
N GLN A 349 58.04 25.17 14.31
CA GLN A 349 58.16 25.69 15.68
C GLN A 349 59.60 25.63 16.24
N GLY A 350 60.59 25.31 15.40
CA GLY A 350 61.96 24.95 15.75
C GLY A 350 62.13 23.47 16.10
N GLY A 351 63.06 22.79 15.41
CA GLY A 351 63.43 21.39 15.63
C GLY A 351 62.66 20.42 14.73
N ASP A 352 62.50 19.16 15.15
CA ASP A 352 61.80 18.16 14.34
C ASP A 352 60.26 18.32 14.40
N GLU A 353 59.63 18.88 13.37
CA GLU A 353 58.16 19.02 13.29
C GLU A 353 57.45 18.02 12.38
N ALA A 354 58.15 17.49 11.38
CA ALA A 354 57.52 16.67 10.35
C ALA A 354 56.98 15.35 10.96
N GLY A 355 55.65 15.25 11.04
CA GLY A 355 54.94 14.11 11.64
C GLY A 355 54.84 14.14 13.17
N THR A 356 55.28 15.21 13.82
CA THR A 356 55.25 15.38 15.29
C THR A 356 54.56 16.68 15.72
N TRP A 357 54.50 17.68 14.84
CA TRP A 357 53.86 18.97 15.10
C TRP A 357 53.09 19.50 13.88
N THR A 358 53.65 19.36 12.68
CA THR A 358 53.06 19.93 11.47
C THR A 358 51.68 19.34 11.20
N LYS A 359 50.64 20.14 11.36
CA LYS A 359 49.24 19.68 11.34
C LYS A 359 48.28 20.72 10.80
N VAL A 360 47.08 20.27 10.46
CA VAL A 360 45.95 21.12 10.08
C VAL A 360 44.77 20.87 11.02
N GLU A 361 44.08 21.93 11.42
CA GLU A 361 42.75 21.88 12.01
C GLU A 361 41.75 22.55 11.05
N ALA A 362 40.73 21.80 10.64
CA ALA A 362 39.62 22.31 9.87
C ALA A 362 38.44 22.60 10.80
N PHE A 363 37.93 23.83 10.76
CA PHE A 363 36.74 24.24 11.50
C PHE A 363 35.54 24.22 10.56
N TRP A 364 34.74 23.17 10.64
CA TRP A 364 33.60 22.95 9.75
C TRP A 364 32.54 24.03 9.96
N ARG A 365 31.79 24.33 8.89
CA ARG A 365 30.54 25.07 9.04
C ARG A 365 29.45 24.11 9.52
N PRO A 366 28.44 24.61 10.26
CA PRO A 366 27.20 23.87 10.42
C PRO A 366 26.66 23.47 9.05
N ILE A 367 26.15 22.24 8.95
CA ILE A 367 25.54 21.72 7.75
C ILE A 367 24.02 21.65 7.92
N ASP A 368 23.31 22.07 6.88
CA ASP A 368 21.88 21.88 6.73
C ASP A 368 21.65 20.63 5.89
N ILE A 369 20.87 19.69 6.41
CA ILE A 369 20.68 18.35 5.90
C ILE A 369 19.19 18.16 5.63
N GLU A 370 18.84 17.68 4.44
CA GLU A 370 17.50 17.20 4.14
C GLU A 370 17.50 15.68 4.29
N ILE A 371 16.71 15.17 5.24
CA ILE A 371 16.48 13.73 5.40
C ILE A 371 15.08 13.37 4.92
N GLU A 372 14.95 12.15 4.38
CA GLU A 372 13.71 11.58 3.90
C GLU A 372 13.48 10.22 4.57
N GLU A 373 12.23 9.98 4.95
CA GLU A 373 11.80 8.72 5.54
C GLU A 373 11.96 7.58 4.53
N GLU A 374 12.54 6.47 4.96
CA GLU A 374 12.73 5.30 4.12
C GLU A 374 11.45 4.48 4.01
N LEU A 375 11.29 3.81 2.87
CA LEU A 375 10.20 2.87 2.67
C LEU A 375 10.30 1.77 3.73
N PRO A 376 9.25 1.53 4.54
CA PRO A 376 9.30 0.52 5.57
C PRO A 376 9.57 -0.88 5.01
N ALA A 377 10.34 -1.70 5.73
CA ALA A 377 10.73 -3.03 5.27
C ALA A 377 9.55 -3.99 4.98
N TRP A 378 8.38 -3.73 5.57
CA TRP A 378 7.15 -4.50 5.32
C TRP A 378 6.42 -4.06 4.05
N LEU A 379 6.78 -2.91 3.47
CA LEU A 379 6.24 -2.39 2.21
C LEU A 379 7.23 -2.60 1.05
N ALA A 380 8.52 -2.73 1.35
CA ALA A 380 9.60 -2.94 0.37
C ALA A 380 9.79 -4.40 -0.09
N LYS A 381 9.02 -5.35 0.45
CA LYS A 381 9.08 -6.79 0.15
C LYS A 381 7.70 -7.25 -0.26
#